data_AF-A0A526PX58-F1
#
_entry.id   AF-A0A526PX58-F1
#
_cell.length_a   1.000
_cell.length_b   1.000
_cell.length_c   1.000
_cell.angle_alpha   90.00
_cell.angle_beta   90.00
_cell.angle_gamma   90.00
#
_symmetry.space_group_name_H-M   'P 1'
#
loop_
_entity.id
_entity.type
_entity.pdbx_description
1 polymer ?
#
loop_
_entity_poly.entity_id
_entity_poly.type
_entity_poly.pdbx_seq_one_letter_code
_entity_poly.pdbx_strand_id
1 'polypeptide(L)'
;MHLEADALRATGSDMPSGDETRPALREEHVDVVVIGAGQNGLSVGYHLARKGVKFVILEGRERVGDIWRSRWDSLRLFTPARFDGLIGMPFPA
;
A
#
# COMPACT_ATOMS: atom_id res chain seq x y z
N MET A 1 -28.31 -9.72 33.37
CA MET A 1 -27.27 -8.67 33.25
C MET A 1 -27.54 -7.95 31.94
N HIS A 2 -28.40 -6.93 31.99
CA HIS A 2 -28.75 -6.04 30.89
C HIS A 2 -28.06 -4.70 31.15
N LEU A 3 -27.46 -4.11 30.12
CA LEU A 3 -27.17 -2.68 29.95
C LEU A 3 -26.77 -2.55 28.47
N GLU A 4 -27.70 -2.25 27.56
CA GLU A 4 -28.36 -0.96 27.25
C GLU A 4 -27.42 0.12 26.70
N ALA A 5 -27.93 0.73 25.64
CA ALA A 5 -27.28 1.67 24.76
C ALA A 5 -27.10 3.04 25.43
N ASP A 6 -25.86 3.48 25.61
CA ASP A 6 -25.51 4.86 26.01
C ASP A 6 -24.43 5.46 25.07
N ALA A 7 -24.57 5.23 23.77
CA ALA A 7 -23.71 5.83 22.74
C ALA A 7 -24.15 7.25 22.31
N LEU A 8 -25.05 7.91 23.05
CA LEU A 8 -25.51 9.26 22.74
C LEU A 8 -25.60 10.12 23.99
N ARG A 9 -24.44 10.63 24.46
CA ARG A 9 -24.29 11.93 25.17
C ARG A 9 -22.83 12.14 25.57
N ALA A 10 -22.01 12.58 24.63
CA ALA A 10 -20.81 13.36 24.93
C ALA A 10 -20.87 14.63 24.10
N THR A 11 -21.70 15.56 24.57
CA THR A 11 -21.64 16.98 24.21
C THR A 11 -20.25 17.51 24.58
N GLY A 12 -19.61 18.20 23.64
CA GLY A 12 -18.24 18.68 23.77
C GLY A 12 -17.99 19.52 25.01
N SER A 13 -17.05 19.07 25.84
CA SER A 13 -16.23 19.92 26.70
C SER A 13 -15.05 19.20 27.36
N ASP A 14 -14.72 17.95 26.96
CA ASP A 14 -13.58 17.23 27.54
C ASP A 14 -12.79 16.52 26.43
N MET A 15 -12.12 17.33 25.61
CA MET A 15 -11.02 16.83 24.77
C MET A 15 -9.79 16.73 25.67
N PRO A 16 -9.14 15.55 25.77
CA PRO A 16 -7.91 15.42 26.53
C PRO A 16 -6.86 16.41 25.99
N SER A 17 -6.29 17.19 26.90
CA SER A 17 -5.21 18.14 26.63
C SER A 17 -4.10 17.45 25.85
N GLY A 18 -3.76 17.99 24.67
CA GLY A 18 -2.93 17.35 23.65
C GLY A 18 -1.43 17.28 23.95
N ASP A 19 -1.04 16.75 25.11
CA ASP A 19 0.35 16.47 25.49
C ASP A 19 0.63 14.97 25.69
N GLU A 20 -0.12 14.12 24.99
CA GLU A 20 0.37 12.77 24.70
C GLU A 20 1.26 12.87 23.48
N THR A 21 2.57 12.65 23.66
CA THR A 21 3.61 12.70 22.64
C THR A 21 3.24 11.85 21.41
N ARG A 22 2.52 12.44 20.45
CA ARG A 22 2.43 11.89 19.10
C ARG A 22 3.87 11.85 18.59
N PRO A 23 4.39 10.70 18.14
CA PRO A 23 5.72 10.66 17.56
C PRO A 23 5.76 11.74 16.48
N ALA A 24 6.74 12.65 16.56
CA ALA A 24 6.88 13.72 15.60
C ALA A 24 6.89 13.09 14.20
N LEU A 25 5.80 13.28 13.46
CA LEU A 25 5.65 12.72 12.12
C LEU A 25 6.71 13.41 11.28
N ARG A 26 7.74 12.65 10.87
CA ARG A 26 8.74 13.17 9.94
C ARG A 26 8.04 13.42 8.61
N GLU A 27 7.90 14.68 8.22
CA GLU A 27 7.37 15.06 6.92
C GLU A 27 8.39 14.73 5.83
N GLU A 28 8.24 13.55 5.21
CA GLU A 28 8.99 13.21 4.02
C GLU A 28 8.28 13.75 2.77
N HIS A 29 8.91 14.71 2.10
CA HIS A 29 8.41 15.26 0.84
C HIS A 29 8.81 14.36 -0.34
N VAL A 30 7.85 13.93 -1.15
CA VAL A 30 8.06 13.20 -2.42
C VAL A 30 7.26 13.88 -3.52
N ASP A 31 7.74 13.82 -4.77
CA ASP A 31 7.08 14.45 -5.92
C ASP A 31 5.89 13.63 -6.40
N VAL A 32 5.99 12.30 -6.27
CA VAL A 32 4.99 11.34 -6.75
C VAL A 32 4.71 10.27 -5.70
N VAL A 33 3.43 10.03 -5.47
CA VAL A 33 2.95 8.87 -4.69
C VAL A 33 2.25 7.91 -5.64
N VAL A 34 2.73 6.67 -5.70
CA VAL A 34 2.09 5.58 -6.44
C VAL A 34 1.33 4.70 -5.46
N ILE A 35 0.02 4.57 -5.67
CA ILE A 35 -0.84 3.72 -4.82
C ILE A 35 -0.99 2.34 -5.47
N GLY A 36 -0.52 1.31 -4.77
CA GLY A 36 -0.50 -0.10 -5.16
C GLY A 36 0.87 -0.55 -5.69
N ALA A 37 1.45 -1.60 -5.08
CA ALA A 37 2.69 -2.25 -5.54
C ALA A 37 2.41 -3.54 -6.34
N GLY A 38 1.34 -3.53 -7.14
CA GLY A 38 1.10 -4.54 -8.17
C GLY A 38 1.99 -4.33 -9.41
N GLN A 39 1.77 -5.13 -10.45
CA GLN A 39 2.57 -5.06 -11.69
C GLN A 39 2.63 -3.66 -12.32
N ASN A 40 1.51 -2.92 -12.27
CA ASN A 40 1.43 -1.56 -12.83
C ASN A 40 2.22 -0.56 -11.97
N GLY A 41 2.07 -0.61 -10.65
CA GLY A 41 2.78 0.30 -9.74
C GLY A 41 4.29 0.10 -9.77
N LEU A 42 4.74 -1.16 -9.81
CA LEU A 42 6.16 -1.49 -9.98
C LEU A 42 6.69 -1.03 -11.35
N SER A 43 5.90 -1.18 -12.42
CA SER A 43 6.27 -0.68 -13.75
C SER A 43 6.41 0.85 -13.78
N VAL A 44 5.50 1.57 -13.13
CA VAL A 44 5.59 3.03 -12.98
C VAL A 44 6.83 3.40 -12.17
N GLY A 45 7.06 2.73 -11.04
CA GLY A 45 8.24 2.94 -10.19
C GLY A 45 9.55 2.74 -10.95
N TYR A 46 9.64 1.72 -11.80
CA TYR A 46 10.80 1.49 -12.66
C TYR A 46 11.10 2.71 -13.55
N HIS A 47 10.08 3.28 -14.20
CA HIS A 47 10.27 4.46 -15.05
C HIS A 47 10.56 5.75 -14.26
N LEU A 48 9.94 5.93 -13.09
CA LEU A 48 10.23 7.07 -12.20
C LEU A 48 11.67 7.03 -11.71
N ALA A 49 12.15 5.86 -11.27
CA ALA A 49 13.52 5.65 -10.83
C ALA A 49 14.53 6.00 -11.94
N ARG A 50 14.28 5.55 -13.17
CA ARG A 50 15.13 5.86 -14.33
C ARG A 50 15.14 7.34 -14.71
N LYS A 51 14.11 8.10 -14.35
CA LYS A 51 14.01 9.55 -14.57
C LYS A 51 14.54 10.37 -13.38
N GLY A 52 14.99 9.74 -12.30
CA GLY A 52 15.47 10.42 -11.10
C GLY A 52 14.40 11.19 -10.35
N VAL A 53 13.11 10.86 -10.53
CA VAL A 53 12.01 11.49 -9.79
C VAL A 53 11.99 10.94 -8.35
N LYS A 54 11.71 11.78 -7.36
CA LYS A 54 11.55 11.31 -5.97
C LYS A 54 10.14 10.78 -5.77
N PHE A 55 9.99 9.50 -5.45
CA PHE A 55 8.67 8.87 -5.31
C PHE A 55 8.63 7.82 -4.21
N VAL A 56 7.41 7.48 -3.80
CA VAL A 56 7.11 6.34 -2.93
C VAL A 56 6.01 5.47 -3.55
N ILE A 57 6.07 4.16 -3.33
CA ILE A 57 5.00 3.22 -3.68
C ILE A 57 4.40 2.68 -2.38
N LEU A 58 3.09 2.77 -2.23
CA LEU A 58 2.37 2.28 -1.06
C LEU A 58 1.53 1.06 -1.43
N GLU A 59 1.67 -0.04 -0.71
CA GLU A 59 0.86 -1.25 -0.89
C GLU A 59 0.03 -1.52 0.36
N GLY A 60 -1.23 -1.89 0.16
CA GLY A 60 -2.15 -2.19 1.27
C GLY A 60 -2.00 -3.61 1.81
N ARG A 61 -1.30 -4.50 1.10
CA ARG A 61 -0.99 -5.87 1.53
C ARG A 61 0.35 -5.93 2.27
N GLU A 62 0.47 -6.96 3.09
CA GLU A 62 1.67 -7.21 3.90
C GLU A 62 2.93 -7.36 3.04
N ARG A 63 2.82 -8.06 1.90
CA ARG A 63 3.95 -8.33 1.02
C ARG A 63 3.62 -8.03 -0.44
N VAL A 64 4.59 -7.48 -1.16
CA VAL A 64 4.52 -7.29 -2.63
C VAL A 64 4.23 -8.63 -3.31
N GLY A 65 3.18 -8.66 -4.15
CA GLY A 65 2.72 -9.87 -4.84
C GLY A 65 1.65 -10.67 -4.09
N ASP A 66 1.21 -10.28 -2.89
CA ASP A 66 0.11 -10.95 -2.20
C ASP A 66 -1.21 -10.89 -2.99
N ILE A 67 -1.36 -9.87 -3.85
CA ILE A 67 -2.48 -9.79 -4.81
C ILE A 67 -2.60 -11.05 -5.70
N TRP A 68 -1.47 -11.74 -5.94
CA TRP A 68 -1.37 -12.99 -6.68
C TRP A 68 -1.31 -14.21 -5.77
N ARG A 69 -0.55 -14.15 -4.66
CA ARG A 69 -0.42 -15.29 -3.73
C ARG A 69 -1.71 -15.66 -3.02
N SER A 70 -2.62 -14.70 -2.81
CA SER A 70 -3.91 -14.96 -2.17
C SER A 70 -5.00 -15.42 -3.14
N ARG A 71 -4.65 -15.74 -4.39
CA ARG A 71 -5.59 -16.30 -5.37
C ARG A 71 -5.73 -17.81 -5.17
N TRP A 72 -6.67 -18.41 -5.89
CA TRP A 72 -6.94 -19.84 -5.84
C TRP A 72 -5.72 -20.67 -6.31
N ASP A 73 -5.56 -21.86 -5.72
CA ASP A 73 -4.37 -22.71 -5.92
C ASP A 73 -4.11 -23.13 -7.37
N SER A 74 -5.19 -23.28 -8.15
CA SER A 74 -5.13 -23.66 -9.56
C SER A 74 -4.80 -22.50 -10.50
N LEU A 75 -4.63 -21.27 -10.00
CA LEU A 75 -4.29 -20.12 -10.84
C LEU A 75 -2.97 -20.37 -11.57
N ARG A 76 -3.02 -20.24 -12.90
CA ARG A 76 -1.87 -20.16 -13.78
C ARG A 76 -2.08 -19.01 -14.75
N LEU A 77 -0.98 -18.41 -15.20
CA LEU A 77 -1.04 -17.47 -16.32
C LEU A 77 -1.36 -18.24 -17.60
N PHE A 78 -2.07 -17.59 -18.52
CA PHE A 78 -2.49 -18.18 -19.80
C PHE A 78 -1.52 -17.87 -20.94
N THR A 79 -0.42 -17.19 -20.63
CA THR A 79 0.67 -16.82 -21.54
C THR A 79 1.95 -17.56 -21.16
N PRO A 80 2.81 -17.88 -22.14
CA PRO A 80 4.15 -18.38 -21.83
C PRO A 80 4.99 -17.36 -21.06
N ALA A 81 5.83 -17.84 -20.12
CA ALA A 81 6.69 -17.03 -19.23
C ALA A 81 7.45 -15.90 -19.93
N ARG A 82 7.89 -16.10 -21.19
CA ARG A 82 8.58 -15.06 -21.99
C ARG A 82 7.76 -13.77 -22.18
N PHE A 83 6.45 -13.81 -21.96
CA PHE A 83 5.54 -12.67 -22.06
C PHE A 83 5.08 -12.13 -20.70
N ASP A 84 5.45 -12.77 -19.59
CA ASP A 84 4.94 -12.47 -18.25
C ASP A 84 5.91 -11.63 -17.40
N GLY A 85 7.05 -11.25 -17.96
CA GLY A 85 8.06 -10.44 -17.28
C GLY A 85 7.58 -9.01 -17.01
N LEU A 86 8.13 -8.40 -15.96
CA LEU A 86 7.99 -6.96 -15.74
C LEU A 86 8.97 -6.20 -16.64
N ILE A 87 8.71 -4.91 -16.83
CA ILE A 87 9.61 -4.03 -17.57
C ILE A 87 11.00 -4.03 -16.90
N GLY A 88 12.03 -4.42 -17.66
CA GLY A 88 13.40 -4.54 -17.17
C GLY A 88 13.70 -5.81 -16.37
N MET A 89 12.72 -6.70 -16.17
CA MET A 89 12.89 -7.94 -15.39
C MET A 89 12.15 -9.11 -16.06
N PRO A 90 12.87 -9.99 -16.79
CA PRO A 90 12.24 -11.16 -17.41
C PRO A 90 11.64 -12.10 -16.37
N PHE A 91 10.59 -12.82 -16.76
CA PHE A 91 10.01 -13.86 -15.90
C PHE A 91 10.99 -15.03 -15.78
N PRO A 92 11.18 -15.62 -14.58
CA PRO A 92 12.05 -16.77 -14.39
C PRO A 92 11.65 -17.98 -15.27
N ALA A 93 12.65 -18.76 -15.69
CA ALA A 93 12.47 -20.00 -16.46
C ALA A 93 12.06 -21.18 -15.57
#